data_AF-A0A2C9M5T7-F1
#
_entry.id   AF-A0A2C9M5T7-F1
#
_cell.length_a   1.000
_cell.length_b   1.000
_cell.length_c   1.000
_cell.angle_alpha   90.00
_cell.angle_beta   90.00
_cell.angle_gamma   90.00
#
_symmetry.space_group_name_H-M   'P 1'
#
loop_
_entity.id
_entity.type
_entity.pdbx_description
1 polymer ?
#
loop_
_entity_poly.entity_id
_entity_poly.type
_entity_poly.pdbx_seq_one_letter_code
_entity_poly.pdbx_strand_id
1 'polypeptide(L)'
;MDYTRNSAEVFTTKADKRLPNVNSNEMCARACTTNPDFRCESFEICDDGYCNLRKTHLIQAKPSDLTNATGCTHYSRNHLYDYVERDYKTLNSFGDSSTSSHSVPVESAQECANLCSVGELLPSCASFVTCGIDRGSIECTVTTADPTVSKDIGIISDEHCNLYT
;
A
#
# COMPACT_ATOMS: atom_id res chain seq x y z
N MET A 1 -5.21 -10.81 6.64
CA MET A 1 -4.77 -9.73 7.56
C MET A 1 -4.16 -8.68 6.67
N ASP A 2 -4.59 -7.43 6.79
CA ASP A 2 -4.29 -6.37 5.83
C ASP A 2 -2.89 -5.77 6.07
N TYR A 3 -1.95 -6.60 6.53
CA TYR A 3 -0.60 -6.22 6.91
C TYR A 3 0.39 -7.30 6.49
N THR A 4 1.53 -6.86 5.98
CA THR A 4 2.68 -7.71 5.62
C THR A 4 3.68 -7.70 6.76
N ARG A 5 4.03 -8.89 7.26
CA ARG A 5 5.02 -9.09 8.33
C ARG A 5 6.44 -8.87 7.80
N ASN A 6 7.24 -8.10 8.53
CA ASN A 6 8.69 -8.04 8.40
C ASN A 6 9.32 -8.31 9.78
N SER A 7 10.15 -9.35 9.88
CA SER A 7 10.88 -9.68 11.12
C SER A 7 12.38 -9.46 11.04
N ALA A 8 12.87 -8.91 9.93
CA ALA A 8 14.28 -8.61 9.75
C ALA A 8 14.60 -7.23 10.33
N GLU A 9 13.73 -6.25 10.09
CA GLU A 9 14.00 -4.84 10.36
C GLU A 9 12.84 -4.16 11.08
N VAL A 10 13.18 -3.20 11.94
CA VAL A 10 12.26 -2.30 12.64
C VAL A 10 12.79 -0.87 12.57
N PHE A 11 11.93 0.10 12.80
CA PHE A 11 12.36 1.50 12.81
C PHE A 11 13.14 1.84 14.09
N THR A 12 14.25 2.55 13.93
CA THR A 12 15.07 3.08 15.04
C THR A 12 14.47 4.33 15.67
N THR A 13 13.60 5.01 14.93
CA THR A 13 12.97 6.26 15.35
C THR A 13 11.84 5.99 16.33
N LYS A 14 11.53 6.99 17.16
CA LYS A 14 10.39 6.94 18.08
C LYS A 14 9.08 6.75 17.29
N ALA A 15 8.21 5.86 17.77
CA ALA A 15 6.88 5.65 17.22
C ALA A 15 6.01 6.92 17.32
N ASP A 16 5.10 7.10 16.37
CA ASP A 16 4.11 8.18 16.40
C ASP A 16 3.13 8.02 17.56
N LYS A 17 2.79 6.77 17.91
CA LYS A 17 1.96 6.42 19.07
C LYS A 17 2.38 5.08 19.65
N ARG A 18 2.57 5.01 20.96
CA ARG A 18 2.96 3.78 21.66
C ARG A 18 1.86 3.37 22.63
N LEU A 19 1.34 2.17 22.48
CA LEU A 19 0.21 1.62 23.21
C LEU A 19 0.68 0.53 24.18
N PRO A 20 0.38 0.63 25.49
CA PRO A 20 0.66 -0.42 26.46
C PRO A 20 -0.37 -1.55 26.39
N ASN A 21 -0.04 -2.71 26.96
CA ASN A 21 -0.95 -3.85 27.14
C ASN A 21 -1.52 -4.41 25.83
N VAL A 22 -0.75 -4.34 24.74
CA VAL A 22 -1.12 -4.92 23.45
C VAL A 22 -0.22 -6.14 23.24
N ASN A 23 -0.76 -7.31 23.55
CA ASN A 23 0.00 -8.57 23.62
C ASN A 23 -0.24 -9.52 22.44
N SER A 24 -0.90 -9.04 21.38
CA SER A 24 -1.15 -9.82 20.17
C SER A 24 -1.02 -8.95 18.92
N ASN A 25 -0.61 -9.58 17.83
CA ASN A 25 -0.48 -8.93 16.52
C ASN A 25 -1.82 -8.37 16.06
N GLU A 26 -2.91 -9.09 16.31
CA GLU A 26 -4.27 -8.73 15.92
C GLU A 26 -4.76 -7.51 16.69
N MET A 27 -4.44 -7.41 17.98
CA MET A 27 -4.77 -6.23 18.77
C MET A 27 -4.00 -4.99 18.28
N CYS A 28 -2.71 -5.14 17.97
CA CYS A 28 -1.90 -4.03 17.46
C CYS A 28 -2.32 -3.60 16.06
N ALA A 29 -2.61 -4.54 15.18
CA ALA A 29 -3.15 -4.28 13.85
C ALA A 29 -4.50 -3.58 13.91
N ARG A 30 -5.43 -4.06 14.75
CA ARG A 30 -6.71 -3.39 14.95
C ARG A 30 -6.51 -1.97 15.46
N ALA A 31 -5.62 -1.77 16.43
CA ALA A 31 -5.32 -0.44 16.95
C ALA A 31 -4.74 0.49 15.88
N CYS A 32 -3.88 -0.03 14.99
CA CYS A 32 -3.37 0.69 13.83
C CYS A 32 -4.51 1.04 12.85
N THR A 33 -5.29 0.06 12.41
CA THR A 33 -6.37 0.24 11.42
C THR A 33 -7.44 1.22 11.91
N THR A 34 -7.82 1.14 13.19
CA THR A 34 -8.88 1.99 13.76
C THR A 34 -8.32 3.22 14.47
N ASN A 35 -7.05 3.57 14.30
CA ASN A 35 -6.46 4.72 14.98
C ASN A 35 -7.09 6.03 14.47
N PRO A 36 -7.71 6.85 15.33
CA PRO A 36 -8.37 8.08 14.89
C PRO A 36 -7.40 9.25 14.71
N ASP A 37 -6.21 9.19 15.32
CA ASP A 37 -5.29 10.33 15.38
C ASP A 37 -4.53 10.55 14.06
N PHE A 38 -4.31 9.47 13.32
CA PHE A 38 -3.62 9.46 12.02
C PHE A 38 -3.87 8.15 11.31
N ARG A 39 -3.76 8.17 9.97
CA ARG A 39 -3.72 6.96 9.15
C ARG A 39 -2.44 6.19 9.46
N CYS A 40 -2.59 5.07 10.16
CA CYS A 40 -1.47 4.22 10.53
C CYS A 40 -1.06 3.34 9.33
N GLU A 41 0.21 3.43 8.97
CA GLU A 41 0.80 2.73 7.81
C GLU A 41 1.63 1.53 8.23
N SER A 42 2.07 1.48 9.49
CA SER A 42 2.77 0.31 10.02
C SER A 42 2.74 0.28 11.55
N PHE A 43 3.08 -0.89 12.10
CA PHE A 43 3.26 -1.05 13.53
C PHE A 43 4.36 -2.05 13.87
N GLU A 44 4.95 -1.91 15.06
CA GLU A 44 5.76 -2.95 15.69
C GLU A 44 5.12 -3.45 16.97
N ILE A 45 5.16 -4.77 17.16
CA ILE A 45 4.91 -5.40 18.46
C ILE A 45 6.24 -5.83 19.06
N CYS A 46 6.50 -5.44 20.30
CA CYS A 46 7.76 -5.72 20.98
C CYS A 46 7.54 -6.57 22.24
N ASP A 47 8.58 -7.28 22.65
CA ASP A 47 8.58 -8.20 23.80
C ASP A 47 8.33 -7.47 25.13
N ASP A 48 8.44 -6.14 25.14
CA ASP A 48 8.12 -5.28 26.28
C ASP A 48 6.60 -5.08 26.51
N GLY A 49 5.76 -5.69 25.67
CA GLY A 49 4.30 -5.63 25.76
C GLY A 49 3.69 -4.35 25.18
N TYR A 50 4.46 -3.61 24.39
CA TYR A 50 4.00 -2.41 23.70
C TYR A 50 3.78 -2.63 22.21
N CYS A 51 2.80 -1.88 21.69
CA CYS A 51 2.49 -1.75 20.28
C CYS A 51 2.86 -0.33 19.83
N ASN A 52 3.79 -0.24 18.89
CA ASN A 52 4.30 1.00 18.33
C ASN A 52 3.62 1.25 16.98
N LEU A 53 2.76 2.25 16.90
CA LEU A 53 2.05 2.65 15.67
C LEU A 53 2.82 3.76 14.95
N ARG A 54 2.82 3.72 13.61
CA ARG A 54 3.56 4.66 12.77
C ARG A 54 2.76 5.15 11.58
N LYS A 55 3.05 6.38 11.17
CA LYS A 55 2.57 7.01 9.92
C LYS A 55 3.36 6.57 8.69
N THR A 56 4.53 5.97 8.88
CA THR A 56 5.46 5.62 7.80
C THR A 56 5.32 4.15 7.43
N HIS A 57 5.14 3.85 6.14
CA HIS A 57 5.21 2.49 5.63
C HIS A 57 6.68 2.06 5.48
N LEU A 58 7.01 0.76 5.60
CA LEU A 58 8.40 0.29 5.50
C LEU A 58 9.08 0.68 4.17
N ILE A 59 8.34 0.63 3.06
CA ILE A 59 8.86 1.01 1.72
C ILE A 59 9.30 2.47 1.63
N GLN A 60 8.82 3.34 2.52
CA GLN A 60 9.19 4.75 2.58
C GLN A 60 10.35 5.00 3.56
N ALA A 61 10.79 3.97 4.29
CA ALA A 61 11.87 4.09 5.25
C ALA A 61 13.21 4.25 4.53
N LYS A 62 14.06 5.17 5.02
CA LYS A 62 15.44 5.22 4.58
C LYS A 62 16.23 4.12 5.29
N PRO A 63 17.32 3.60 4.73
CA PRO A 63 18.16 2.61 5.42
C PRO A 63 18.67 3.09 6.79
N SER A 64 18.88 4.41 6.96
CA SER A 64 19.26 5.01 8.25
C SER A 64 18.17 4.94 9.33
N ASP A 65 16.92 4.75 8.92
CA ASP A 65 15.77 4.74 9.81
C ASP A 65 15.48 3.34 10.34
N LEU A 66 16.18 2.33 9.83
CA LEU A 66 15.96 0.92 10.14
C LEU A 66 17.14 0.31 10.90
N THR A 67 16.84 -0.71 11.69
CA THR A 67 17.84 -1.57 12.33
C THR A 67 17.33 -3.00 12.39
N ASN A 68 18.25 -3.94 12.62
CA ASN A 68 17.89 -5.33 12.81
C ASN A 68 16.92 -5.48 14.00
N ALA A 69 15.81 -6.16 13.74
CA ALA A 69 14.79 -6.40 14.74
C ALA A 69 15.34 -7.26 15.88
N THR A 70 15.44 -6.69 17.09
CA THR A 70 15.77 -7.43 18.32
C THR A 70 14.62 -7.30 19.31
N GLY A 71 13.85 -8.38 19.47
CA GLY A 71 12.70 -8.43 20.38
C GLY A 71 11.48 -7.61 19.92
N CYS A 72 11.37 -7.34 18.61
CA CYS A 72 10.21 -6.70 17.99
C CYS A 72 9.91 -7.36 16.65
N THR A 73 8.65 -7.31 16.20
CA THR A 73 8.25 -7.69 14.83
C THR A 73 7.51 -6.53 14.19
N HIS A 74 7.91 -6.17 12.97
CA HIS A 74 7.30 -5.11 12.18
C HIS A 74 6.18 -5.64 11.27
N TYR A 75 5.18 -4.81 11.05
CA TYR A 75 4.06 -5.07 10.16
C TYR A 75 3.73 -3.80 9.39
N SER A 76 3.73 -3.84 8.07
CA SER A 76 3.31 -2.70 7.25
C SER A 76 1.98 -2.97 6.59
N ARG A 77 1.15 -1.94 6.47
CA ARG A 77 -0.17 -2.04 5.86
C ARG A 77 -0.03 -2.55 4.43
N ASN A 78 -0.80 -3.55 4.09
CA ASN A 78 -0.88 -4.00 2.72
C ASN A 78 -1.84 -3.07 1.96
N HIS A 79 -1.28 -2.19 1.12
CA HIS A 79 -2.05 -1.21 0.34
C HIS A 79 -2.99 -1.83 -0.70
N LEU A 80 -2.81 -3.08 -1.11
CA LEU A 80 -3.70 -3.72 -2.08
C LEU A 80 -5.13 -3.85 -1.54
N TYR A 81 -5.28 -4.02 -0.22
CA TYR A 81 -6.59 -4.09 0.44
C TYR A 81 -7.33 -2.74 0.52
N ASP A 82 -6.69 -1.64 0.14
CA ASP A 82 -7.37 -0.35 0.04
C ASP A 82 -8.18 -0.23 -1.27
N TYR A 83 -8.08 -1.20 -2.19
CA TYR A 83 -8.72 -1.18 -3.50
C TYR A 83 -9.71 -2.33 -3.70
N VAL A 84 -10.73 -2.09 -4.52
CA VAL A 84 -11.62 -3.12 -5.06
C VAL A 84 -11.06 -3.61 -6.40
N GLU A 85 -10.63 -4.88 -6.45
CA GLU A 85 -10.19 -5.52 -7.68
C GLU A 85 -11.38 -5.82 -8.61
N ARG A 86 -11.18 -5.58 -9.89
CA ARG A 86 -12.12 -5.85 -10.98
C ARG A 86 -11.40 -6.65 -12.06
N ASP A 87 -11.64 -7.95 -12.06
CA ASP A 87 -11.04 -8.89 -13.01
C ASP A 87 -11.43 -8.56 -14.45
N TYR A 88 -10.45 -8.66 -15.35
CA TYR A 88 -10.62 -8.46 -16.79
C TYR A 88 -11.17 -7.08 -17.16
N LYS A 89 -10.71 -6.05 -16.44
CA LYS A 89 -11.13 -4.65 -16.61
C LYS A 89 -9.95 -3.70 -16.72
N THR A 90 -10.18 -2.63 -17.48
CA THR A 90 -9.33 -1.45 -17.58
C THR A 90 -10.18 -0.19 -17.72
N LEU A 91 -9.55 0.96 -17.84
CA LEU A 91 -10.21 2.25 -18.09
C LEU A 91 -10.19 2.59 -19.58
N ASN A 92 -11.26 3.22 -20.08
CA ASN A 92 -11.29 3.78 -21.43
C ASN A 92 -10.38 5.02 -21.57
N SER A 93 -10.03 5.66 -20.45
CA SER A 93 -9.14 6.81 -20.34
C SER A 93 -8.46 6.79 -18.98
N PHE A 94 -7.15 7.00 -18.98
CA PHE A 94 -6.34 7.18 -17.76
C PHE A 94 -6.17 8.66 -17.40
N GLY A 95 -7.01 9.53 -17.95
CA GLY A 95 -6.97 10.98 -17.83
C GLY A 95 -6.51 11.69 -19.11
N ASP A 96 -6.68 13.02 -19.15
CA ASP A 96 -6.56 13.82 -20.38
C ASP A 96 -5.13 14.33 -20.66
N SER A 97 -4.19 14.07 -19.75
CA SER A 97 -2.80 14.52 -19.81
C SER A 97 -1.83 13.38 -19.54
N SER A 98 -0.64 13.42 -20.15
CA SER A 98 0.49 12.51 -19.88
C SER A 98 0.95 12.52 -18.41
N THR A 99 0.51 13.51 -17.62
CA THR A 99 0.77 13.58 -16.18
C THR A 99 -0.30 12.89 -15.34
N SER A 100 -1.37 12.39 -15.95
CA SER A 100 -2.52 11.78 -15.24
C SER A 100 -2.32 10.29 -14.98
N SER A 101 -1.31 9.68 -15.62
CA SER A 101 -0.99 8.27 -15.46
C SER A 101 0.47 8.00 -15.73
N HIS A 102 1.03 6.99 -15.05
CA HIS A 102 2.40 6.51 -15.26
C HIS A 102 2.42 4.99 -15.28
N SER A 103 3.14 4.42 -16.25
CA SER A 103 3.26 2.97 -16.43
C SER A 103 4.69 2.51 -16.13
N VAL A 104 4.82 1.47 -15.30
CA VAL A 104 6.11 0.86 -14.93
C VAL A 104 5.96 -0.66 -14.81
N PRO A 105 7.01 -1.45 -15.12
CA PRO A 105 6.99 -2.88 -14.86
C PRO A 105 7.07 -3.16 -13.35
N VAL A 106 6.30 -4.12 -12.87
CA VAL A 106 6.29 -4.60 -11.47
C VAL A 106 6.20 -6.12 -11.42
N GLU A 107 6.48 -6.70 -10.25
CA GLU A 107 6.40 -8.15 -10.04
C GLU A 107 5.04 -8.59 -9.48
N SER A 108 4.22 -7.66 -8.98
CA SER A 108 2.92 -7.97 -8.39
C SER A 108 1.97 -6.77 -8.35
N ALA A 109 0.66 -7.04 -8.23
CA ALA A 109 -0.34 -5.99 -7.96
C ALA A 109 -0.10 -5.26 -6.63
N GLN A 110 0.48 -5.94 -5.64
CA GLN A 110 0.88 -5.33 -4.37
C GLN A 110 1.86 -4.17 -4.59
N GLU A 111 2.85 -4.38 -5.44
CA GLU A 111 3.86 -3.38 -5.73
C GLU A 111 3.24 -2.18 -6.46
N CYS A 112 2.29 -2.42 -7.37
CA CYS A 112 1.53 -1.35 -8.01
C CYS A 112 0.69 -0.54 -7.01
N ALA A 113 -0.01 -1.22 -6.10
CA ALA A 113 -0.78 -0.58 -5.03
C ALA A 113 0.10 0.28 -4.11
N ASN A 114 1.32 -0.19 -3.81
CA ASN A 114 2.30 0.57 -3.04
C ASN A 114 2.72 1.86 -3.78
N LEU A 115 3.02 1.78 -5.07
CA LEU A 115 3.39 2.95 -5.89
C LEU A 115 2.27 4.00 -5.92
N CYS A 116 1.02 3.55 -6.08
CA CYS A 116 -0.15 4.42 -6.05
C CYS A 116 -0.34 5.07 -4.67
N SER A 117 -0.25 4.29 -3.59
CA SER A 117 -0.53 4.76 -2.23
C SER A 117 0.55 5.67 -1.66
N VAL A 118 1.82 5.43 -2.00
CA VAL A 118 2.94 6.30 -1.61
C VAL A 118 2.91 7.62 -2.39
N GLY A 119 2.47 7.58 -3.65
CA GLY A 119 2.37 8.77 -4.50
C GLY A 119 3.72 9.32 -4.99
N GLU A 120 4.80 8.54 -4.88
CA GLU A 120 6.13 8.92 -5.39
C GLU A 120 6.17 9.00 -6.92
N LEU A 121 5.50 8.05 -7.59
CA LEU A 121 5.42 8.02 -9.05
C LEU A 121 4.35 8.98 -9.58
N LEU A 122 3.21 9.04 -8.90
CA LEU A 122 2.09 9.90 -9.27
C LEU A 122 1.39 10.42 -8.01
N PRO A 123 1.57 11.69 -7.66
CA PRO A 123 0.83 12.31 -6.57
C PRO A 123 -0.68 12.26 -6.85
N SER A 124 -1.49 11.99 -5.83
CA SER A 124 -2.94 11.86 -5.94
C SER A 124 -3.40 10.72 -6.87
N CYS A 125 -2.62 9.63 -6.94
CA CYS A 125 -3.10 8.40 -7.55
C CYS A 125 -4.41 7.96 -6.89
N ALA A 126 -5.38 7.60 -7.72
CA ALA A 126 -6.74 7.26 -7.30
C ALA A 126 -7.08 5.81 -7.65
N SER A 127 -6.58 5.29 -8.78
CA SER A 127 -6.74 3.90 -9.18
C SER A 127 -5.51 3.41 -9.92
N PHE A 128 -5.41 2.09 -10.10
CA PHE A 128 -4.36 1.51 -10.92
C PHE A 128 -4.85 0.31 -11.72
N VAL A 129 -4.15 0.00 -12.80
CA VAL A 129 -4.39 -1.16 -13.66
C VAL A 129 -3.13 -2.00 -13.73
N THR A 130 -3.27 -3.31 -13.60
CA THR A 130 -2.19 -4.27 -13.85
C THR A 130 -2.51 -5.06 -15.08
N CYS A 131 -1.67 -5.00 -16.11
CA CYS A 131 -1.80 -5.80 -17.32
C CYS A 131 -0.68 -6.83 -17.39
N GLY A 132 -1.03 -8.09 -17.67
CA GLY A 132 -0.05 -9.13 -17.91
C GLY A 132 0.77 -8.83 -19.15
N ILE A 133 2.09 -8.94 -19.04
CA ILE A 133 3.01 -8.91 -20.19
C ILE A 133 3.64 -10.29 -20.39
N ASP A 134 4.42 -10.45 -21.46
CA ASP A 134 5.10 -11.71 -21.75
C ASP A 134 5.99 -12.16 -20.57
N ARG A 135 6.05 -13.49 -20.35
CA ARG A 135 6.91 -14.17 -19.35
C ARG A 135 6.59 -13.89 -17.87
N GLY A 136 5.37 -13.46 -17.56
CA GLY A 136 4.87 -13.38 -16.18
C GLY A 136 5.21 -12.09 -15.43
N SER A 137 5.79 -11.11 -16.12
CA SER A 137 5.87 -9.73 -15.61
C SER A 137 4.54 -9.00 -15.77
N ILE A 138 4.35 -7.93 -15.00
CA ILE A 138 3.13 -7.13 -14.99
C ILE A 138 3.48 -5.68 -15.37
N GLU A 139 2.75 -5.08 -16.30
CA GLU A 139 2.75 -3.64 -16.48
C GLU A 139 1.76 -3.02 -15.49
N CYS A 140 2.27 -2.19 -14.58
CA CYS A 140 1.48 -1.40 -13.64
C CYS A 140 1.26 -0.01 -14.20
N THR A 141 0.01 0.40 -14.36
CA THR A 141 -0.37 1.78 -14.70
C THR A 141 -1.09 2.42 -13.52
N VAL A 142 -0.43 3.35 -12.83
CA VAL A 142 -1.04 4.19 -11.79
C VAL A 142 -1.70 5.42 -12.43
N THR A 143 -2.84 5.87 -11.93
CA THR A 143 -3.57 7.00 -12.52
C THR A 143 -4.32 7.84 -11.49
N THR A 144 -4.48 9.14 -11.77
CA THR A 144 -5.38 10.03 -11.03
C THR A 144 -6.85 9.84 -11.42
N ALA A 145 -7.14 9.01 -12.43
CA ALA A 145 -8.49 8.68 -12.86
C ALA A 145 -9.19 7.85 -11.78
N ASP A 146 -10.39 8.28 -11.39
CA ASP A 146 -11.24 7.57 -10.44
C ASP A 146 -12.61 7.29 -11.08
N PRO A 147 -12.88 6.06 -11.55
CA PRO A 147 -14.17 5.69 -12.14
C PRO A 147 -15.29 5.55 -11.10
N THR A 148 -14.98 5.59 -9.79
CA THR A 148 -16.00 5.57 -8.72
C THR A 148 -16.57 6.96 -8.46
N VAL A 149 -15.81 8.01 -8.81
CA VAL A 149 -16.20 9.41 -8.63
C VAL A 149 -16.58 10.08 -9.96
N SER A 150 -15.85 9.81 -11.05
CA SER A 150 -16.09 10.44 -12.35
C SER A 150 -16.93 9.57 -13.28
N LYS A 151 -17.99 10.14 -13.86
CA LYS A 151 -18.85 9.46 -14.84
C LYS A 151 -18.27 9.42 -16.25
N ASP A 152 -17.26 10.25 -16.53
CA ASP A 152 -16.62 10.34 -17.84
C ASP A 152 -15.56 9.25 -18.04
N ILE A 153 -15.12 8.63 -16.94
CA ILE A 153 -14.18 7.52 -16.92
C ILE A 153 -14.98 6.21 -16.94
N GLY A 154 -14.94 5.53 -18.08
CA GLY A 154 -15.62 4.26 -18.29
C GLY A 154 -14.73 3.08 -17.93
N ILE A 155 -15.28 2.11 -17.20
CA ILE A 155 -14.67 0.80 -16.99
C ILE A 155 -15.02 -0.09 -18.19
N ILE A 156 -14.01 -0.57 -18.91
CA ILE A 156 -14.15 -1.42 -20.11
C ILE A 156 -13.52 -2.79 -19.87
N SER A 157 -13.88 -3.78 -20.70
CA SER A 157 -13.31 -5.13 -20.61
C SER A 157 -11.94 -5.20 -21.28
N ASP A 158 -11.01 -5.91 -20.65
CA ASP A 158 -9.70 -6.27 -21.20
C ASP A 158 -9.27 -7.61 -20.57
N GLU A 159 -9.00 -8.63 -21.39
CA GLU A 159 -8.69 -9.97 -20.90
C GLU A 159 -7.30 -10.12 -20.28
N HIS A 160 -6.42 -9.13 -20.49
CA HIS A 160 -5.06 -9.13 -19.99
C HIS A 160 -4.88 -8.24 -18.76
N CYS A 161 -5.89 -7.47 -18.37
CA CYS A 161 -5.78 -6.45 -17.33
C CYS A 161 -6.77 -6.63 -16.19
N ASN A 162 -6.34 -6.28 -14.98
CA ASN A 162 -7.19 -6.11 -13.80
C ASN A 162 -7.14 -4.66 -13.34
N LEU A 163 -8.29 -4.10 -13.00
CA LEU A 163 -8.46 -2.72 -12.52
C LEU A 163 -8.69 -2.71 -11.00
N TYR A 164 -8.07 -1.76 -10.31
CA TYR A 164 -8.13 -1.58 -8.86
C TYR A 164 -8.55 -0.15 -8.55
N THR A 165 -9.72 0.02 -7.93
CA THR A 165 -10.39 1.32 -7.68
C THR A 165 -10.78 1.49 -6.23
#